data_AF-A0A6J8ALA2-F1
#
_entry.id   AF-A0A6J8ALA2-F1
#
_cell.length_a   1.000
_cell.length_b   1.000
_cell.length_c   1.000
_cell.angle_alpha   90.00
_cell.angle_beta   90.00
_cell.angle_gamma   90.00
#
_symmetry.space_group_name_H-M   'P 1'
#
loop_
_entity.id
_entity.type
_entity.pdbx_description
1 polymer ?
#
loop_
_entity_poly.entity_id
_entity_poly.type
_entity_poly.pdbx_seq_one_letter_code
_entity_poly.pdbx_strand_id
1 'polypeptide(L)'
;MNEIVKNKITKTTPLVAKVLGKTSNIDHVPAIKYGRAHENTARNLFLALESPKHRNFKVDHCGLFVKADRPCIAASPDGIVSCLCCTKQVLEIKCPFSLANKSVVDGWNNLDNLQMNESTQRLELNLSHSYYTQMQAQMAVTGLKMGHFFVWSPKESFQTKVQFDPIYRVNLQEQLTIFFKAYVVPYLLCNKQLCVCPKCDKVCCEIEEISYQLESSVLCECCDLWYHWKCVGIKNNPTIETWVCSSCLLNALDM
;
A
#
# COMPACT_ATOMS: atom_id res chain seq x y z
N MET A 1 -25.92 6.74 -23.53
CA MET A 1 -25.23 5.58 -22.93
C MET A 1 -24.89 5.99 -21.51
N ASN A 2 -25.69 5.55 -20.54
CA ASN A 2 -25.52 5.91 -19.14
C ASN A 2 -24.30 5.15 -18.60
N GLU A 3 -23.24 5.88 -18.25
CA GLU A 3 -22.16 5.34 -17.44
C GLU A 3 -22.73 4.92 -16.09
N ILE A 4 -22.78 3.61 -15.84
CA ILE A 4 -23.01 3.07 -14.51
C ILE A 4 -21.73 3.38 -13.73
N VAL A 5 -21.67 4.56 -13.12
CA VAL A 5 -20.76 4.79 -11.98
C VAL A 5 -21.25 3.83 -10.89
N LYS A 6 -20.68 2.63 -10.84
CA LYS A 6 -20.78 1.80 -9.66
C LYS A 6 -20.17 2.63 -8.55
N ASN A 7 -21.02 3.25 -7.70
CA ASN A 7 -20.60 3.92 -6.48
C ASN A 7 -19.84 2.89 -5.63
N LYS A 8 -18.54 2.78 -5.86
CA LYS A 8 -17.66 1.91 -5.10
C LYS A 8 -17.57 2.55 -3.73
N ILE A 9 -18.30 1.99 -2.76
CA ILE A 9 -18.20 2.39 -1.36
C ILE A 9 -16.72 2.25 -0.97
N THR A 10 -16.09 3.38 -0.66
CA THR A 10 -14.66 3.39 -0.32
C THR A 10 -14.53 2.96 1.13
N LYS A 11 -13.92 1.79 1.34
CA LYS A 11 -13.65 1.25 2.68
C LYS A 11 -12.36 1.84 3.22
N THR A 12 -12.46 2.64 4.28
CA THR A 12 -11.30 3.27 4.96
C THR A 12 -10.93 2.53 6.24
N THR A 13 -11.89 1.90 6.92
CA THR A 13 -11.67 1.16 8.19
C THR A 13 -10.55 0.13 8.10
N PRO A 14 -10.46 -0.72 7.05
CA PRO A 14 -9.38 -1.71 6.95
C PRO A 14 -7.99 -1.06 6.83
N LEU A 15 -7.91 0.08 6.13
CA LEU A 15 -6.66 0.82 5.98
C LEU A 15 -6.27 1.51 7.29
N VAL A 16 -7.22 2.13 7.99
CA VAL A 16 -7.00 2.74 9.31
C VAL A 16 -6.53 1.70 10.30
N ALA A 17 -7.20 0.55 10.37
CA ALA A 17 -6.77 -0.58 11.20
C ALA A 17 -5.34 -1.02 10.89
N LYS A 18 -4.99 -1.10 9.60
CA LYS A 18 -3.64 -1.44 9.16
C LYS A 18 -2.61 -0.41 9.65
N VAL A 19 -2.91 0.88 9.52
CA VAL A 19 -2.04 1.98 9.97
C VAL A 19 -1.86 1.97 11.49
N LEU A 20 -2.89 1.59 12.24
CA LEU A 20 -2.87 1.48 13.70
C LEU A 20 -2.29 0.16 14.22
N GLY A 21 -1.60 -0.61 13.37
CA GLY A 21 -0.88 -1.82 13.76
C GLY A 21 -1.76 -3.06 13.92
N LYS A 22 -3.04 -3.03 13.52
CA LYS A 22 -3.92 -4.21 13.48
C LYS A 22 -3.72 -5.00 12.18
N THR A 23 -2.46 -5.30 11.85
CA THR A 23 -2.07 -5.96 10.59
C THR A 23 -1.91 -7.47 10.74
N SER A 24 -2.25 -8.21 9.70
CA SER A 24 -1.88 -9.63 9.55
C SER A 24 -0.41 -9.76 9.20
N ASN A 25 0.28 -10.78 9.71
CA ASN A 25 1.63 -11.12 9.27
C ASN A 25 1.61 -11.54 7.79
N ILE A 26 2.35 -10.84 6.93
CA ILE A 26 2.45 -11.09 5.48
C ILE A 26 3.76 -11.80 5.07
N ASP A 27 4.60 -12.21 6.02
CA ASP A 27 5.89 -12.84 5.74
C ASP A 27 5.73 -14.17 5.00
N HIS A 28 4.56 -14.80 5.08
CA HIS A 28 4.24 -16.03 4.34
C HIS A 28 3.97 -15.78 2.85
N VAL A 29 3.71 -14.54 2.42
CA VAL A 29 3.33 -14.21 1.04
C VAL A 29 4.53 -14.42 0.10
N PRO A 30 4.42 -15.29 -0.93
CA PRO A 30 5.54 -15.63 -1.80
C PRO A 30 6.21 -14.42 -2.47
N ALA A 31 5.41 -13.46 -2.93
CA ALA A 31 5.92 -12.24 -3.55
C ALA A 31 6.76 -11.37 -2.59
N ILE A 32 6.37 -11.30 -1.32
CA ILE A 32 7.10 -10.56 -0.29
C ILE A 32 8.41 -11.26 0.05
N LYS A 33 8.38 -12.59 0.25
CA LYS A 33 9.59 -13.39 0.48
C LYS A 33 10.58 -13.26 -0.68
N TYR A 34 10.07 -13.39 -1.90
CA TYR A 34 10.88 -13.29 -3.11
C TYR A 34 11.52 -11.91 -3.23
N GLY A 35 10.74 -10.84 -3.03
CA GLY A 35 11.23 -9.47 -3.04
C GLY A 35 12.40 -9.27 -2.07
N ARG A 36 12.20 -9.60 -0.80
CA ARG A 36 13.21 -9.47 0.25
C ARG A 36 14.47 -10.29 -0.02
N ALA A 37 14.32 -11.51 -0.55
CA ALA A 37 15.45 -12.39 -0.85
C ALA A 37 16.35 -11.86 -1.97
N HIS A 38 15.80 -11.09 -2.92
CA HIS A 38 16.53 -10.67 -4.12
C HIS A 38 16.86 -9.17 -4.17
N GLU A 39 16.34 -8.36 -3.25
CA GLU A 39 16.58 -6.91 -3.22
C GLU A 39 18.08 -6.57 -3.18
N ASN A 40 18.87 -7.28 -2.37
CA ASN A 40 20.32 -7.08 -2.31
C ASN A 40 21.02 -7.46 -3.62
N THR A 41 20.60 -8.55 -4.27
CA THR A 41 21.11 -8.96 -5.58
C THR A 41 20.81 -7.90 -6.63
N ALA A 42 19.58 -7.40 -6.65
CA ALA A 42 19.15 -6.33 -7.55
C ALA A 42 19.93 -5.03 -7.31
N ARG A 43 20.14 -4.64 -6.04
CA ARG A 43 20.95 -3.47 -5.67
C ARG A 43 22.40 -3.58 -6.16
N ASN A 44 23.02 -4.75 -5.99
CA ASN A 44 24.38 -5.01 -6.44
C ASN A 44 24.48 -4.93 -7.98
N LEU A 45 23.50 -5.46 -8.70
CA LEU A 45 23.45 -5.33 -10.16
C LEU A 45 23.30 -3.87 -10.59
N PHE A 46 22.37 -3.12 -9.97
CA PHE A 46 22.21 -1.69 -10.24
C PHE A 46 23.52 -0.92 -10.01
N LEU A 47 24.21 -1.19 -8.90
CA LEU A 47 25.50 -0.58 -8.59
C LEU A 47 26.56 -0.91 -9.65
N ALA A 48 26.64 -2.17 -10.10
CA ALA A 48 27.58 -2.58 -11.15
C ALA A 48 27.29 -1.91 -12.50
N LEU A 49 26.02 -1.71 -12.86
CA LEU A 49 25.60 -1.08 -14.11
C LEU A 49 25.84 0.43 -14.14
N GLU A 50 25.64 1.12 -13.00
CA GLU A 50 25.75 2.58 -12.94
C GLU A 50 27.14 3.07 -12.55
N SER A 51 27.93 2.30 -11.79
CA SER A 51 29.26 2.73 -11.33
C SER A 51 30.19 3.22 -12.45
N PRO A 52 30.29 2.55 -13.62
CA PRO A 52 31.17 3.00 -14.71
C PRO A 52 30.76 4.34 -15.33
N LYS A 53 29.51 4.78 -15.13
CA LYS A 53 28.95 6.01 -15.72
C LYS A 53 29.20 7.24 -14.84
N HIS A 54 29.76 7.05 -13.64
CA HIS A 54 29.81 8.06 -12.59
C HIS A 54 31.14 8.06 -11.82
N ARG A 55 31.45 9.18 -11.15
CA ARG A 55 32.64 9.30 -10.30
C ARG A 55 32.27 9.01 -8.84
N ASN A 56 32.88 7.99 -8.23
CA ASN A 56 32.63 7.59 -6.84
C ASN A 56 31.14 7.31 -6.58
N PHE A 57 30.54 6.49 -7.43
CA PHE A 57 29.13 6.10 -7.34
C PHE A 57 28.86 5.22 -6.13
N LYS A 58 27.80 5.51 -5.39
CA LYS A 58 27.40 4.78 -4.19
C LYS A 58 25.88 4.71 -4.10
N VAL A 59 25.42 3.64 -3.46
CA VAL A 59 24.03 3.46 -3.06
C VAL A 59 24.02 3.20 -1.56
N ASP A 60 23.55 4.18 -0.80
CA ASP A 60 23.48 4.09 0.65
C ASP A 60 22.12 3.52 1.08
N HIS A 61 22.13 2.56 2.01
CA HIS A 61 20.90 2.15 2.69
C HIS A 61 20.35 3.30 3.52
N CYS A 62 19.02 3.35 3.65
CA CYS A 62 18.35 4.35 4.47
C CYS A 62 17.21 3.73 5.28
N GLY A 63 16.85 4.43 6.36
CA GLY A 63 15.65 4.15 7.13
C GLY A 63 14.48 5.02 6.69
N LEU A 64 13.57 5.25 7.63
CA LEU A 64 12.39 6.08 7.42
C LEU A 64 12.74 7.56 7.39
N PHE A 65 12.41 8.24 6.29
CA PHE A 65 12.40 9.70 6.22
C PHE A 65 11.03 10.22 6.61
N VAL A 66 11.00 11.07 7.64
CA VAL A 66 9.78 11.73 8.11
C VAL A 66 9.77 13.18 7.63
N LYS A 67 8.65 13.61 7.05
CA LYS A 67 8.49 14.99 6.60
C LYS A 67 8.39 15.95 7.78
N ALA A 68 9.37 16.85 7.92
CA ALA A 68 9.49 17.73 9.07
C ALA A 68 8.26 18.62 9.33
N ASP A 69 7.66 19.19 8.29
CA ASP A 69 6.46 20.06 8.40
C ASP A 69 5.15 19.28 8.51
N ARG A 70 5.16 17.97 8.21
CA ARG A 70 3.98 17.09 8.25
C ARG A 70 4.39 15.67 8.69
N PRO A 71 4.64 15.44 9.99
CA PRO A 71 5.21 14.19 10.48
C PRO A 71 4.36 12.93 10.24
N CYS A 72 3.08 13.07 9.89
CA CYS A 72 2.22 11.97 9.46
C CYS A 72 2.58 11.42 8.06
N ILE A 73 3.48 12.07 7.32
CA ILE A 73 3.94 11.66 6.00
C ILE A 73 5.40 11.24 6.09
N ALA A 74 5.67 9.99 5.73
CA ALA A 74 6.99 9.41 5.76
C ALA A 74 7.17 8.37 4.65
N ALA A 75 8.40 8.11 4.24
CA ALA A 75 8.72 7.05 3.28
C ALA A 75 10.13 6.50 3.52
N SER A 76 10.34 5.25 3.11
CA SER A 76 11.65 4.60 3.11
C SER A 76 11.98 4.21 1.67
N PRO A 77 12.88 4.93 0.99
CA PRO A 77 13.48 4.46 -0.26
C PRO A 77 14.29 3.17 -0.03
N ASP A 78 14.51 2.40 -1.09
CA ASP A 78 15.40 1.22 -1.04
C ASP A 78 16.88 1.59 -1.06
N GLY A 79 17.18 2.84 -1.44
CA GLY A 79 18.48 3.45 -1.26
C GLY A 79 18.53 4.92 -1.69
N ILE A 80 19.63 5.59 -1.31
CA ILE A 80 19.99 6.92 -1.79
C ILE A 80 21.22 6.77 -2.69
N VAL A 81 21.05 7.14 -3.95
CA VAL A 81 22.12 7.16 -4.95
C VAL A 81 22.89 8.46 -4.81
N SER A 82 24.22 8.37 -4.78
CA SER A 82 25.10 9.54 -4.76
C SER A 82 26.38 9.32 -5.56
N CYS A 83 26.92 10.39 -6.14
CA CYS A 83 28.21 10.40 -6.82
C CYS A 83 28.76 11.84 -6.88
N LEU A 84 30.01 12.01 -7.31
CA LEU A 84 30.67 13.34 -7.39
C LEU A 84 30.31 14.15 -8.66
N CYS A 85 29.47 13.62 -9.55
CA CYS A 85 29.07 14.32 -10.78
C CYS A 85 27.57 14.60 -10.90
N CYS A 86 26.74 14.12 -9.97
CA CYS A 86 25.29 14.28 -10.05
C CYS A 86 24.70 14.64 -8.68
N THR A 87 23.49 15.18 -8.71
CA THR A 87 22.67 15.35 -7.51
C THR A 87 22.24 13.99 -6.96
N LYS A 88 22.02 13.92 -5.64
CA LYS A 88 21.49 12.72 -4.99
C LYS A 88 20.10 12.37 -5.54
N GLN A 89 19.83 11.07 -5.63
CA GLN A 89 18.59 10.52 -6.20
C GLN A 89 18.06 9.39 -5.31
N VAL A 90 16.75 9.20 -5.28
CA VAL A 90 16.17 8.01 -4.63
C VAL A 90 16.35 6.78 -5.51
N LEU A 91 16.43 5.59 -4.92
CA LEU A 91 16.37 4.31 -5.63
C LEU A 91 15.18 3.52 -5.08
N GLU A 92 14.36 3.03 -5.99
CA GLU A 92 13.27 2.08 -5.72
C GLU A 92 13.50 0.82 -6.56
N ILE A 93 13.59 -0.33 -5.89
CA ILE A 93 13.89 -1.64 -6.45
C ILE A 93 12.66 -2.51 -6.36
N LYS A 94 12.23 -3.09 -7.49
CA LYS A 94 11.16 -4.09 -7.54
C LYS A 94 11.70 -5.41 -8.08
N CYS A 95 11.49 -6.48 -7.32
CA CYS A 95 11.76 -7.85 -7.73
C CYS A 95 10.43 -8.62 -7.84
N PRO A 96 9.64 -8.44 -8.92
CA PRO A 96 8.33 -9.06 -9.05
C PRO A 96 8.44 -10.58 -9.21
N PHE A 97 7.72 -11.32 -8.35
CA PHE A 97 7.70 -12.79 -8.41
C PHE A 97 7.18 -13.34 -9.74
N SER A 98 6.30 -12.62 -10.43
CA SER A 98 5.78 -12.96 -11.76
C SER A 98 6.89 -13.05 -12.83
N LEU A 99 8.04 -12.42 -12.60
CA LEU A 99 9.18 -12.45 -13.51
C LEU A 99 10.28 -13.45 -13.10
N ALA A 100 10.05 -14.27 -12.06
CA ALA A 100 11.09 -15.20 -11.57
C ALA A 100 11.67 -16.11 -12.66
N ASN A 101 10.90 -16.43 -13.70
CA ASN A 101 11.32 -17.26 -14.84
C ASN A 101 11.29 -16.52 -16.20
N LYS A 102 11.06 -15.20 -16.20
CA LYS A 102 10.82 -14.41 -17.42
C LYS A 102 11.77 -13.24 -17.52
N SER A 103 11.98 -12.80 -18.76
CA SER A 103 12.57 -11.52 -19.08
C SER A 103 11.53 -10.41 -18.78
N VAL A 104 11.98 -9.23 -18.35
CA VAL A 104 11.19 -8.00 -18.27
C VAL A 104 10.68 -7.54 -19.65
N VAL A 105 11.50 -7.57 -20.70
CA VAL A 105 11.16 -7.18 -22.07
C VAL A 105 10.10 -8.10 -22.70
N ASP A 106 10.15 -9.41 -22.42
CA ASP A 106 9.12 -10.35 -22.87
C ASP A 106 7.87 -10.30 -21.96
N GLY A 107 8.03 -9.78 -20.74
CA GLY A 107 7.04 -9.85 -19.67
C GLY A 107 6.31 -8.55 -19.35
N TRP A 108 6.77 -7.39 -19.83
CA TRP A 108 6.28 -6.09 -19.38
C TRP A 108 4.81 -5.85 -19.70
N ASN A 109 4.28 -6.42 -20.79
CA ASN A 109 2.86 -6.36 -21.11
C ASN A 109 1.97 -7.00 -20.03
N ASN A 110 2.54 -7.86 -19.19
CA ASN A 110 1.84 -8.46 -18.05
C ASN A 110 2.06 -7.69 -16.74
N LEU A 111 2.79 -6.58 -16.79
CA LEU A 111 3.08 -5.71 -15.65
C LEU A 111 2.28 -4.41 -15.82
N ASP A 112 1.34 -4.17 -14.91
CA ASP A 112 0.55 -2.93 -14.87
C ASP A 112 1.39 -1.70 -14.47
N ASN A 113 2.59 -1.92 -13.93
CA ASN A 113 3.49 -0.87 -13.48
C ASN A 113 4.42 -0.30 -14.55
N LEU A 114 4.42 -0.84 -15.78
CA LEU A 114 5.23 -0.32 -16.89
C LEU A 114 4.33 0.07 -18.07
N GLN A 115 4.75 1.07 -18.83
CA GLN A 115 4.05 1.51 -20.04
C GLN A 115 5.06 1.90 -21.12
N MET A 116 4.71 1.69 -22.39
CA MET A 116 5.50 2.20 -23.51
C MET A 116 5.16 3.67 -23.75
N ASN A 117 6.16 4.54 -23.79
CA ASN A 117 5.99 5.91 -24.23
C ASN A 117 5.93 5.95 -25.76
N GLU A 118 4.77 6.25 -26.33
CA GLU A 118 4.54 6.24 -27.78
C GLU A 118 5.45 7.23 -28.54
N SER A 119 5.84 8.34 -27.89
CA SER A 119 6.68 9.37 -28.53
C SER A 119 8.16 8.99 -28.54
N THR A 120 8.66 8.43 -27.44
CA THR A 120 10.09 8.10 -27.31
C THR A 120 10.40 6.64 -27.68
N GLN A 121 9.37 5.80 -27.80
CA GLN A 121 9.48 4.34 -27.95
C GLN A 121 10.33 3.71 -26.84
N ARG A 122 10.22 4.25 -25.62
CA ARG A 122 10.91 3.74 -24.43
C ARG A 122 9.92 3.27 -23.39
N LEU A 123 10.29 2.18 -22.72
CA LEU A 123 9.53 1.68 -21.58
C LEU A 123 9.77 2.59 -20.37
N GLU A 124 8.70 2.97 -19.70
CA GLU A 124 8.68 3.90 -18.57
C GLU A 124 7.75 3.38 -17.46
N LEU A 125 7.86 3.98 -16.27
CA LEU A 125 6.94 3.70 -15.16
C LEU A 125 5.54 4.21 -15.52
N ASN A 126 4.52 3.38 -15.33
CA ASN A 126 3.14 3.82 -15.51
C ASN A 126 2.77 4.87 -14.46
N LEU A 127 2.43 6.08 -14.92
CA LEU A 127 2.11 7.23 -14.05
C LEU A 127 0.82 7.04 -13.25
N SER A 128 -0.07 6.14 -13.71
CA SER A 128 -1.30 5.78 -12.99
C SER A 128 -1.08 4.65 -11.97
N HIS A 129 0.10 4.03 -11.95
CA HIS A 129 0.40 2.93 -11.05
C HIS A 129 0.85 3.44 -9.67
N SER A 130 0.53 2.69 -8.62
CA SER A 130 0.83 3.04 -7.22
C SER A 130 2.33 3.27 -6.93
N TYR A 131 3.23 2.62 -7.69
CA TYR A 131 4.67 2.85 -7.59
C TYR A 131 5.09 4.26 -8.02
N TYR A 132 4.38 4.89 -8.96
CA TYR A 132 4.62 6.30 -9.27
C TYR A 132 4.32 7.18 -8.06
N THR A 133 3.17 6.96 -7.41
CA THR A 133 2.81 7.64 -6.15
C THR A 133 3.87 7.40 -5.07
N GLN A 134 4.37 6.16 -4.94
CA GLN A 134 5.42 5.79 -3.99
C GLN A 134 6.71 6.59 -4.23
N MET A 135 7.18 6.68 -5.47
CA MET A 135 8.38 7.44 -5.81
C MET A 135 8.19 8.95 -5.60
N GLN A 136 7.03 9.50 -5.95
CA GLN A 136 6.71 10.91 -5.68
C GLN A 136 6.71 11.20 -4.18
N ALA A 137 6.16 10.31 -3.36
CA ALA A 137 6.20 10.44 -1.90
C ALA A 137 7.63 10.38 -1.36
N GLN A 138 8.46 9.42 -1.81
CA GLN A 138 9.86 9.30 -1.41
C GLN A 138 10.67 10.56 -1.76
N MET A 139 10.53 11.08 -2.98
CA MET A 139 11.16 12.34 -3.39
C MET A 139 10.68 13.53 -2.55
N ALA A 140 9.37 13.58 -2.24
CA ALA A 140 8.80 14.65 -1.42
C ALA A 140 9.32 14.68 0.02
N VAL A 141 9.54 13.52 0.66
CA VAL A 141 10.03 13.45 2.05
C VAL A 141 11.56 13.57 2.15
N THR A 142 12.30 13.14 1.11
CA THR A 142 13.76 13.25 1.07
C THR A 142 14.24 14.62 0.55
N GLY A 143 13.37 15.38 -0.11
CA GLY A 143 13.71 16.64 -0.80
C GLY A 143 14.49 16.43 -2.11
N LEU A 144 14.59 15.19 -2.59
CA LEU A 144 15.26 14.86 -3.85
C LEU A 144 14.33 15.07 -5.04
N LYS A 145 14.88 15.44 -6.19
CA LYS A 145 14.09 15.84 -7.38
C LYS A 145 14.00 14.76 -8.46
N MET A 146 14.72 13.65 -8.29
CA MET A 146 14.68 12.52 -9.22
C MET A 146 14.92 11.21 -8.47
N GLY A 147 14.47 10.12 -9.08
CA GLY A 147 14.70 8.77 -8.62
C GLY A 147 14.96 7.79 -9.75
N HIS A 148 15.60 6.67 -9.42
CA HIS A 148 15.72 5.49 -10.26
C HIS A 148 14.66 4.49 -9.87
N PHE A 149 13.87 4.06 -10.85
CA PHE A 149 12.99 2.91 -10.74
C PHE A 149 13.68 1.71 -11.39
N PHE A 150 14.04 0.72 -10.58
CA PHE A 150 14.79 -0.45 -11.01
C PHE A 150 13.96 -1.72 -10.85
N VAL A 151 13.73 -2.45 -11.93
CA VAL A 151 13.03 -3.73 -11.92
C VAL A 151 14.03 -4.84 -12.23
N TRP A 152 14.09 -5.85 -11.36
CA TRP A 152 15.03 -6.95 -11.48
C TRP A 152 14.31 -8.29 -11.69
N SER A 153 14.87 -9.11 -12.58
CA SER A 153 14.60 -10.54 -12.67
C SER A 153 15.92 -11.33 -12.79
N PRO A 154 15.92 -12.65 -12.61
CA PRO A 154 17.13 -13.46 -12.79
C PRO A 154 17.69 -13.42 -14.22
N LYS A 155 16.87 -13.05 -15.22
CA LYS A 155 17.25 -13.03 -16.63
C LYS A 155 17.72 -11.65 -17.08
N GLU A 156 17.14 -10.59 -16.55
CA GLU A 156 17.50 -9.22 -16.93
C GLU A 156 17.07 -8.16 -15.90
N SER A 157 17.38 -6.90 -16.21
CA SER A 157 16.93 -5.75 -15.44
C SER A 157 16.43 -4.64 -16.34
N PHE A 158 15.44 -3.90 -15.86
CA PHE A 158 14.96 -2.67 -16.46
C PHE A 158 15.20 -1.50 -15.50
N GLN A 159 15.56 -0.34 -16.05
CA GLN A 159 15.66 0.88 -15.27
C GLN A 159 15.11 2.09 -16.01
N THR A 160 14.45 2.98 -15.28
CA THR A 160 14.04 4.28 -15.79
C THR A 160 14.17 5.35 -14.72
N LYS A 161 14.37 6.60 -15.15
CA LYS A 161 14.41 7.75 -14.25
C LYS A 161 13.03 8.35 -14.12
N VAL A 162 12.64 8.66 -12.89
CA VAL A 162 11.39 9.34 -12.57
C VAL A 162 11.73 10.71 -12.02
N GLN A 163 11.12 11.74 -12.60
CA GLN A 163 11.29 13.11 -12.15
C GLN A 163 10.23 13.47 -11.11
N PHE A 164 10.61 14.29 -10.14
CA PHE A 164 9.68 14.82 -9.16
C PHE A 164 8.65 15.73 -9.83
N ASP A 165 7.38 15.47 -9.57
CA ASP A 165 6.26 16.25 -10.05
C ASP A 165 5.71 17.13 -8.91
N PRO A 166 5.99 18.44 -8.93
CA PRO A 166 5.58 19.34 -7.87
C PRO A 166 4.05 19.51 -7.78
N ILE A 167 3.32 19.39 -8.90
CA ILE A 167 1.86 19.53 -8.95
C ILE A 167 1.23 18.28 -8.34
N TYR A 168 1.67 17.10 -8.78
CA TYR A 168 1.20 15.82 -8.24
C TYR A 168 1.45 15.73 -6.72
N ARG A 169 2.63 16.18 -6.27
CA ARG A 169 2.98 16.20 -4.84
C ARG A 169 2.04 17.07 -4.00
N VAL A 170 1.58 18.22 -4.49
CA VAL A 170 0.68 19.10 -3.73
C VAL A 170 -0.64 18.37 -3.46
N ASN A 171 -1.25 17.81 -4.50
CA ASN A 171 -2.49 17.04 -4.38
C ASN A 171 -2.32 15.82 -3.46
N LEU A 172 -1.25 15.04 -3.67
CA LEU A 172 -0.96 13.85 -2.84
C LEU A 172 -0.84 14.23 -1.36
N GLN A 173 -0.13 15.31 -1.04
CA GLN A 173 0.07 15.74 0.34
C GLN A 173 -1.23 16.18 1.02
N GLU A 174 -2.11 16.87 0.31
CA GLU A 174 -3.42 17.29 0.82
C GLU A 174 -4.29 16.08 1.12
N GLN A 175 -4.36 15.12 0.18
CA GLN A 175 -5.11 13.87 0.36
C GLN A 175 -4.59 13.07 1.57
N LEU A 176 -3.28 12.91 1.71
CA LEU A 176 -2.68 12.22 2.88
C LEU A 176 -2.98 12.96 4.20
N THR A 177 -2.97 14.29 4.18
CA THR A 177 -3.27 15.10 5.36
C THR A 177 -4.74 14.95 5.77
N ILE A 178 -5.66 15.00 4.80
CA ILE A 178 -7.09 14.78 5.03
C ILE A 178 -7.31 13.37 5.55
N PHE A 179 -6.72 12.36 4.92
CA PHE A 179 -6.84 10.97 5.36
C PHE A 179 -6.40 10.82 6.82
N PHE A 180 -5.22 11.33 7.16
CA PHE A 180 -4.71 11.25 8.53
C PHE A 180 -5.63 11.96 9.53
N LYS A 181 -6.01 13.21 9.27
CA LYS A 181 -6.81 14.01 10.22
C LYS A 181 -8.25 13.52 10.35
N ALA A 182 -8.89 13.13 9.26
CA ALA A 182 -10.30 12.76 9.26
C ALA A 182 -10.52 11.28 9.61
N TYR A 183 -9.57 10.39 9.31
CA TYR A 183 -9.76 8.94 9.45
C TYR A 183 -8.82 8.26 10.42
N VAL A 184 -7.62 8.81 10.70
CA VAL A 184 -6.67 8.16 11.64
C VAL A 184 -6.74 8.82 13.02
N VAL A 185 -6.70 10.15 13.08
CA VAL A 185 -6.71 10.92 14.34
C VAL A 185 -7.90 10.59 15.25
N PRO A 186 -9.16 10.42 14.75
CA PRO A 186 -10.28 10.09 15.62
C PRO A 186 -10.08 8.79 16.41
N TYR A 187 -9.38 7.81 15.83
CA TYR A 187 -9.10 6.54 16.52
C TYR A 187 -7.90 6.67 17.48
N LEU A 188 -6.89 7.48 17.12
CA LEU A 188 -5.75 7.76 18.00
C LEU A 188 -6.16 8.52 19.27
N LEU A 189 -7.12 9.43 19.15
CA LEU A 189 -7.66 10.20 20.27
C LEU A 189 -8.81 9.50 21.00
N CYS A 190 -9.11 8.25 20.65
CA CYS A 190 -10.22 7.47 21.22
C CYS A 190 -11.62 8.09 21.02
N ASN A 191 -11.78 9.02 20.07
CA ASN A 191 -13.09 9.53 19.64
C ASN A 191 -13.88 8.49 18.82
N LYS A 192 -13.18 7.50 18.25
CA LYS A 192 -13.74 6.32 17.58
C LYS A 192 -13.00 5.07 18.04
N GLN A 193 -13.66 3.92 17.99
CA GLN A 193 -13.06 2.62 18.31
C GLN A 193 -13.18 1.66 17.13
N LEU A 194 -12.11 0.92 16.85
CA LEU A 194 -12.16 -0.16 15.86
C LEU A 194 -12.88 -1.36 16.46
N CYS A 195 -13.99 -1.75 15.86
CA CYS A 195 -14.71 -2.95 16.23
C CYS A 195 -14.01 -4.19 15.64
N VAL A 196 -13.71 -5.19 16.47
CA VAL A 196 -13.05 -6.43 16.04
C VAL A 196 -14.00 -7.60 16.25
N CYS A 197 -14.19 -8.42 15.22
CA CYS A 197 -15.02 -9.60 15.31
C CYS A 197 -14.36 -10.67 16.21
N PRO A 198 -15.01 -11.09 17.31
CA PRO A 198 -14.44 -12.08 18.24
C PRO A 198 -14.26 -13.49 17.65
N LYS A 199 -14.83 -13.77 16.48
CA LYS A 199 -14.77 -15.09 15.83
C LYS A 199 -13.58 -15.24 14.89
N CYS A 200 -13.07 -14.15 14.34
CA CYS A 200 -11.99 -14.21 13.35
C CYS A 200 -10.89 -13.17 13.54
N ASP A 201 -10.98 -12.35 14.59
CA ASP A 201 -10.04 -11.29 14.96
C ASP A 201 -9.78 -10.26 13.85
N LYS A 202 -10.72 -10.12 12.93
CA LYS A 202 -10.68 -9.10 11.86
C LYS A 202 -11.57 -7.92 12.22
N VAL A 203 -11.19 -6.75 11.75
CA VAL A 203 -11.95 -5.51 11.95
C VAL A 203 -13.28 -5.55 11.21
N CYS A 204 -14.33 -5.10 11.86
CA CYS A 204 -15.67 -4.87 11.31
C CYS A 204 -15.70 -3.51 10.61
N CYS A 205 -16.33 -3.44 9.43
CA CYS A 205 -16.51 -2.18 8.73
C CYS A 205 -17.52 -1.30 9.47
N GLU A 206 -17.28 0.01 9.48
CA GLU A 206 -18.24 1.04 9.92
C GLU A 206 -19.51 1.00 9.06
N ILE A 207 -20.63 1.48 9.61
CA ILE A 207 -21.96 1.41 8.98
C ILE A 207 -21.95 2.04 7.58
N GLU A 208 -21.29 3.19 7.42
CA GLU A 208 -21.21 3.91 6.15
C GLU A 208 -20.38 3.15 5.08
N GLU A 209 -19.60 2.15 5.51
CA GLU A 209 -18.75 1.32 4.64
C GLU A 209 -19.37 -0.04 4.30
N ILE A 210 -20.53 -0.36 4.87
CA ILE A 210 -21.23 -1.63 4.62
C ILE A 210 -21.91 -1.58 3.26
N SER A 211 -21.36 -2.32 2.29
CA SER A 211 -22.11 -2.68 1.10
C SER A 211 -23.02 -3.86 1.44
N TYR A 212 -24.35 -3.69 1.32
CA TYR A 212 -25.38 -4.71 1.60
C TYR A 212 -25.17 -6.08 0.91
N GLN A 213 -24.22 -6.19 -0.02
CA GLN A 213 -24.02 -7.34 -0.91
C GLN A 213 -22.78 -8.19 -0.61
N LEU A 214 -21.79 -7.75 0.20
CA LEU A 214 -20.48 -8.44 0.23
C LEU A 214 -19.81 -8.58 1.61
N GLU A 215 -19.90 -7.60 2.51
CA GLU A 215 -19.31 -7.69 3.86
C GLU A 215 -20.07 -6.80 4.84
N SER A 216 -20.89 -7.43 5.67
CA SER A 216 -21.69 -6.75 6.69
C SER A 216 -21.29 -7.26 8.08
N SER A 217 -21.50 -6.41 9.08
CA SER A 217 -21.34 -6.74 10.49
C SER A 217 -22.69 -6.62 11.18
N VAL A 218 -22.86 -7.31 12.31
CA VAL A 218 -24.04 -7.24 13.18
C VAL A 218 -23.59 -6.98 14.62
N LEU A 219 -24.32 -6.12 15.32
CA LEU A 219 -24.09 -5.82 16.74
C LEU A 219 -24.90 -6.81 17.60
N CYS A 220 -24.27 -7.40 18.61
CA CYS A 220 -24.98 -8.14 19.64
C CYS A 220 -25.54 -7.17 20.68
N GLU A 221 -26.86 -7.09 20.85
CA GLU A 221 -27.49 -6.18 21.81
C GLU A 221 -27.22 -6.51 23.28
N CYS A 222 -26.77 -7.73 23.57
CA CYS A 222 -26.51 -8.15 24.95
C CYS A 222 -25.09 -7.81 25.44
N CYS A 223 -24.11 -7.73 24.53
CA CYS A 223 -22.70 -7.55 24.92
C CYS A 223 -21.99 -6.44 24.14
N ASP A 224 -22.72 -5.74 23.27
CA ASP A 224 -22.22 -4.66 22.41
C ASP A 224 -21.03 -5.03 21.51
N LEU A 225 -20.83 -6.32 21.26
CA LEU A 225 -19.79 -6.82 20.37
C LEU A 225 -20.29 -6.94 18.92
N TRP A 226 -19.45 -6.52 17.98
CA TRP A 226 -19.70 -6.64 16.56
C TRP A 226 -19.17 -7.95 15.98
N TYR A 227 -19.94 -8.57 15.10
CA TYR A 227 -19.60 -9.82 14.42
C TYR A 227 -19.76 -9.69 12.92
N HIS A 228 -18.84 -10.27 12.12
CA HIS A 228 -19.10 -10.41 10.69
C HIS A 228 -20.22 -11.42 10.45
N TRP A 229 -21.14 -11.11 9.54
CA TRP A 229 -22.26 -12.00 9.19
C TRP A 229 -21.82 -13.43 8.89
N LYS A 230 -20.78 -13.58 8.05
CA LYS A 230 -20.21 -14.88 7.70
C LYS A 230 -19.71 -15.68 8.91
N CYS A 231 -19.23 -15.01 9.95
CA CYS A 231 -18.71 -15.65 11.16
C CYS A 231 -19.82 -16.15 12.09
N VAL A 232 -21.05 -15.66 11.91
CA VAL A 232 -22.22 -16.02 12.72
C VAL A 232 -23.34 -16.64 11.87
N GLY A 233 -23.03 -17.02 10.62
CA GLY A 233 -23.96 -17.73 9.74
C GLY A 233 -25.10 -16.90 9.16
N ILE A 234 -25.05 -15.57 9.25
CA ILE A 234 -26.04 -14.68 8.62
C ILE A 234 -25.76 -14.63 7.11
N LYS A 235 -26.75 -15.03 6.30
CA LYS A 235 -26.62 -15.12 4.83
C LYS A 235 -27.25 -13.94 4.08
N ASN A 236 -28.34 -13.40 4.61
CA ASN A 236 -29.08 -12.28 4.03
C ASN A 236 -29.29 -11.21 5.10
N ASN A 237 -29.61 -9.98 4.68
CA ASN A 237 -29.97 -8.91 5.61
C ASN A 237 -31.07 -9.41 6.53
N PRO A 238 -30.78 -9.62 7.82
CA PRO A 238 -31.81 -10.08 8.71
C PRO A 238 -32.80 -8.90 8.80
N THR A 239 -34.09 -9.15 8.54
CA THR A 239 -35.18 -8.22 8.90
C THR A 239 -35.35 -8.10 10.41
N ILE A 240 -34.29 -8.41 11.16
CA ILE A 240 -34.26 -8.54 12.58
C ILE A 240 -33.84 -7.16 13.10
N GLU A 241 -34.75 -6.52 13.81
CA GLU A 241 -34.46 -5.26 14.52
C GLU A 241 -33.39 -5.47 15.61
N THR A 242 -33.28 -6.70 16.16
CA THR A 242 -32.46 -7.02 17.33
C THR A 242 -31.72 -8.37 17.23
N TRP A 243 -30.39 -8.40 17.26
CA TRP A 243 -29.60 -9.64 17.18
C TRP A 243 -28.81 -9.93 18.46
N VAL A 244 -28.79 -11.19 18.90
CA VAL A 244 -28.04 -11.66 20.07
C VAL A 244 -27.10 -12.79 19.66
N CYS A 245 -25.85 -12.74 20.11
CA CYS A 245 -24.84 -13.73 19.77
C CYS A 245 -25.07 -15.07 20.50
N SER A 246 -24.54 -16.16 19.94
CA SER A 246 -24.74 -17.51 20.51
C SER A 246 -24.21 -17.64 21.95
N SER A 247 -23.14 -16.93 22.31
CA SER A 247 -22.61 -16.92 23.67
C SER A 247 -23.59 -16.28 24.66
N CYS A 248 -24.18 -15.15 24.30
CA CYS A 248 -25.18 -14.47 25.13
C CYS A 248 -26.48 -15.28 25.23
N LEU A 249 -26.90 -15.93 24.14
CA LEU A 249 -28.07 -16.82 24.15
C LEU A 249 -27.88 -18.02 25.10
N LEU A 250 -26.69 -18.63 25.10
CA LEU A 250 -26.38 -19.74 26.01
C LEU A 250 -26.41 -19.28 27.47
N ASN A 251 -25.77 -18.14 27.78
CA ASN A 251 -25.77 -17.61 29.15
C ASN A 251 -27.17 -17.26 29.68
N ALA A 252 -28.11 -16.90 28.80
CA ALA A 252 -29.48 -16.60 29.18
C ALA A 252 -30.34 -17.85 29.43
N LEU A 253 -29.92 -19.03 28.96
CA LEU A 253 -30.59 -20.32 29.19
C LEU A 253 -30.08 -21.03 30.45
N ASP A 254 -28.91 -20.64 30.95
CA ASP A 254 -28.30 -21.12 32.19
C ASP A 254 -28.71 -20.29 33.43
N MET A 255 -29.62 -19.33 33.26
CA MET A 255 -30.25 -18.51 34.31
C MET A 255 -31.70 -18.92 34.54
#